data_AF-A0A8H7E2U7-F1
#
_entry.id   AF-A0A8H7E2U7-F1
#
_cell.length_a   1.000
_cell.length_b   1.000
_cell.length_c   1.000
_cell.angle_alpha   90.00
_cell.angle_beta   90.00
_cell.angle_gamma   90.00
#
_symmetry.space_group_name_H-M   'P 1'
#
loop_
_entity.id
_entity.type
_entity.pdbx_description
1 polymer ?
#
loop_
_entity_poly.entity_id
_entity_poly.type
_entity_poly.pdbx_seq_one_letter_code
_entity_poly.pdbx_strand_id
1 'polypeptide(L)'
;MPYSPSRSVNISAATCQPSTSLSALRDLYNASRFPRESNSNMATDVVLETTMGAIIVELYNDHAPKTCKNFASLAQRGYYDNVIVHRVIPNFMIQTGDPTGTGRGGSSIYGDKFDDEIHASLKHTGAGVLSMANSGQNTNGSQFFITLAPTPWLDGKHTIFGRVKSGMRIVQRMGLVKTGPEDRPLEPVKINRARVVEPTADT
;
A
#
# COMPACT_ATOMS: atom_id res chain seq x y z
N MET A 1 38.97 -62.72 -56.08
CA MET A 1 39.19 -63.63 -54.93
C MET A 1 40.39 -63.09 -54.15
N PRO A 2 40.37 -62.91 -52.81
CA PRO A 2 39.30 -63.05 -51.79
C PRO A 2 38.92 -61.69 -51.14
N TYR A 3 37.67 -61.42 -50.75
CA TYR A 3 36.91 -61.78 -49.55
C TYR A 3 37.29 -61.04 -48.23
N SER A 4 36.31 -60.27 -47.74
CA SER A 4 36.05 -59.57 -46.45
C SER A 4 36.46 -60.32 -45.15
N PRO A 5 36.44 -59.74 -43.91
CA PRO A 5 35.38 -58.81 -43.48
C PRO A 5 35.63 -57.75 -42.36
N SER A 6 34.72 -56.76 -42.37
CA SER A 6 34.05 -56.05 -41.26
C SER A 6 34.84 -55.56 -40.03
N ARG A 7 34.75 -54.25 -39.80
CA ARG A 7 34.51 -53.69 -38.45
C ARG A 7 33.69 -52.41 -38.52
N SER A 8 32.45 -52.52 -38.07
CA SER A 8 31.52 -51.44 -37.74
C SER A 8 32.03 -50.64 -36.53
N VAL A 9 32.13 -49.33 -36.66
CA VAL A 9 32.30 -48.41 -35.52
C VAL A 9 30.98 -47.69 -35.30
N ASN A 10 30.33 -48.02 -34.18
CA ASN A 10 29.13 -47.37 -33.68
C ASN A 10 29.45 -45.95 -33.22
N ILE A 11 28.74 -44.96 -33.77
CA ILE A 11 28.63 -43.63 -33.18
C ILE A 11 27.52 -43.74 -32.12
N SER A 12 27.91 -43.90 -30.85
CA SER A 12 26.96 -43.81 -29.74
C SER A 12 26.70 -42.34 -29.46
N ALA A 13 25.53 -41.86 -29.85
CA ALA A 13 25.00 -40.60 -29.37
C ALA A 13 24.73 -40.74 -27.87
N ALA A 14 25.56 -40.11 -27.03
CA ALA A 14 25.29 -39.96 -25.61
C ALA A 14 24.13 -38.97 -25.44
N THR A 15 22.90 -39.46 -25.51
CA THR A 15 21.74 -38.75 -24.96
C THR A 15 21.86 -38.75 -23.45
N CYS A 16 22.41 -37.68 -22.90
CA CYS A 16 22.37 -37.39 -21.47
C CYS A 16 20.92 -37.05 -21.09
N GLN A 17 20.13 -38.07 -20.71
CA GLN A 17 18.85 -37.86 -20.06
C GLN A 17 19.12 -37.52 -18.60
N PRO A 18 18.65 -36.37 -18.07
CA PRO A 18 18.74 -36.12 -16.64
C PRO A 18 17.79 -37.07 -15.91
N SER A 19 18.34 -38.08 -15.23
CA SER A 19 17.61 -38.91 -14.29
C SER A 19 17.37 -38.11 -13.01
N THR A 20 16.40 -37.20 -13.03
CA THR A 20 15.91 -36.58 -11.80
C THR A 20 15.13 -37.63 -11.02
N SER A 21 15.68 -38.06 -9.89
CA SER A 21 15.02 -39.01 -9.00
C SER A 21 13.68 -38.46 -8.51
N LEU A 22 12.73 -39.35 -8.23
CA LEU A 22 11.45 -39.00 -7.60
C LEU A 22 11.63 -38.26 -6.26
N SER A 23 12.77 -38.44 -5.58
CA SER A 23 13.12 -37.65 -4.39
C SER A 23 13.42 -36.19 -4.75
N ALA A 24 14.20 -35.92 -5.81
CA ALA A 24 14.52 -34.56 -6.24
C ALA A 24 13.28 -33.78 -6.72
N LEU A 25 12.33 -34.45 -7.39
CA LEU A 25 11.05 -33.84 -7.77
C LEU A 25 10.14 -33.59 -6.56
N ARG A 26 10.21 -34.44 -5.53
CA ARG A 26 9.47 -34.26 -4.27
C ARG A 26 10.06 -33.14 -3.41
N ASP A 27 11.38 -32.96 -3.46
CA ASP A 27 12.08 -31.87 -2.80
C ASP A 27 11.77 -30.52 -3.47
N LEU A 28 11.65 -30.48 -4.80
CA LEU A 28 11.19 -29.28 -5.53
C LEU A 28 9.70 -28.97 -5.31
N TYR A 29 8.85 -30.01 -5.21
CA TYR A 29 7.43 -29.84 -4.86
C TYR A 29 7.25 -29.34 -3.41
N ASN A 30 8.06 -29.85 -2.47
CA ASN A 30 8.06 -29.38 -1.08
C ASN A 30 8.68 -27.99 -0.91
N ALA A 31 9.64 -27.60 -1.75
CA ALA A 31 10.21 -26.24 -1.77
C ALA A 31 9.24 -25.18 -2.32
N SER A 32 8.20 -25.58 -3.06
CA SER A 32 7.13 -24.67 -3.52
C SER A 32 6.08 -24.36 -2.44
N ARG A 33 6.13 -25.08 -1.30
CA ARG A 33 5.33 -24.79 -0.11
C ARG A 33 6.11 -23.84 0.78
N PHE A 34 6.34 -22.62 0.29
CA PHE A 34 6.50 -21.50 1.21
C PHE A 34 5.29 -21.54 2.14
N PRO A 35 5.47 -21.57 3.48
CA PRO A 35 4.38 -21.21 4.35
C PRO A 35 3.94 -19.82 3.86
N ARG A 36 2.73 -19.70 3.32
CA ARG A 36 2.06 -18.40 3.35
C ARG A 36 2.03 -18.09 4.83
N GLU A 37 2.88 -17.16 5.28
CA GLU A 37 2.69 -16.53 6.58
C GLU A 37 1.21 -16.22 6.64
N SER A 38 0.50 -16.87 7.55
CA SER A 38 -0.89 -16.56 7.80
C SER A 38 -0.89 -15.07 8.14
N ASN A 39 -1.40 -14.25 7.24
CA ASN A 39 -1.49 -12.80 7.35
C ASN A 39 -2.56 -12.41 8.40
N SER A 40 -2.64 -13.16 9.50
CA SER A 40 -3.67 -13.10 10.52
C SER A 40 -3.48 -11.93 11.49
N ASN A 41 -2.67 -10.92 11.13
CA ASN A 41 -2.39 -9.78 12.01
C ASN A 41 -2.15 -8.45 11.28
N MET A 42 -2.59 -8.32 10.02
CA MET A 42 -2.63 -7.00 9.37
C MET A 42 -3.94 -6.30 9.67
N ALA A 43 -3.84 -5.04 10.09
CA ALA A 43 -4.98 -4.17 10.31
C ALA A 43 -5.83 -4.10 9.05
N THR A 44 -7.13 -4.38 9.16
CA THR A 44 -8.08 -4.23 8.06
C THR A 44 -8.65 -2.83 8.02
N ASP A 45 -8.95 -2.25 9.20
CA ASP A 45 -9.50 -0.92 9.33
C ASP A 45 -8.68 -0.05 10.29
N VAL A 46 -8.67 1.26 10.03
CA VAL A 46 -8.10 2.28 10.91
C VAL A 46 -9.16 3.36 11.17
N VAL A 47 -9.32 3.76 12.43
CA VAL A 47 -10.17 4.88 12.82
C VAL A 47 -9.30 6.13 12.99
N LEU A 48 -9.66 7.18 12.27
CA LEU A 48 -9.11 8.52 12.40
C LEU A 48 -10.14 9.38 13.14
N GLU A 49 -9.88 9.66 14.41
CA GLU A 49 -10.67 10.62 15.18
C GLU A 49 -10.17 12.02 14.86
N THR A 50 -11.02 12.83 14.24
CA THR A 50 -10.66 14.19 13.86
C THR A 50 -11.47 15.22 14.63
N THR A 51 -11.07 16.49 14.56
CA THR A 51 -11.86 17.61 15.13
C THR A 51 -13.26 17.74 14.52
N MET A 52 -13.50 17.16 13.35
CA MET A 52 -14.80 17.21 12.67
C MET A 52 -15.61 15.91 12.79
N GLY A 53 -15.09 14.88 13.46
CA GLY A 53 -15.72 13.58 13.64
C GLY A 53 -14.80 12.40 13.29
N ALA A 54 -15.28 11.18 13.50
CA ALA A 54 -14.53 9.97 13.20
C ALA A 54 -14.67 9.57 11.71
N ILE A 55 -13.57 9.12 11.13
CA ILE A 55 -13.51 8.51 9.80
C ILE A 55 -12.94 7.10 9.96
N ILE A 56 -13.59 6.11 9.38
CA ILE A 56 -13.08 4.74 9.34
C ILE A 56 -12.59 4.47 7.93
N VAL A 57 -11.34 4.03 7.82
CA VAL A 57 -10.71 3.71 6.54
C VAL A 57 -10.39 2.23 6.48
N GLU A 58 -10.70 1.61 5.35
CA GLU A 58 -10.38 0.23 5.01
C GLU A 58 -9.05 0.20 4.24
N LEU A 59 -8.18 -0.73 4.59
CA LEU A 59 -6.84 -0.89 4.01
C LEU A 59 -6.80 -2.02 2.99
N TYR A 60 -6.19 -1.74 1.83
CA TYR A 60 -6.02 -2.69 0.74
C TYR A 60 -4.72 -3.49 0.88
N ASN A 61 -4.64 -4.26 1.97
CA ASN A 61 -3.45 -5.01 2.33
C ASN A 61 -2.92 -5.94 1.23
N ASP A 62 -3.80 -6.53 0.42
CA ASP A 62 -3.40 -7.42 -0.68
C ASP A 62 -2.76 -6.68 -1.85
N HIS A 63 -3.08 -5.38 -2.01
CA HIS A 63 -2.61 -4.57 -3.14
C HIS A 63 -1.39 -3.72 -2.78
N ALA A 64 -1.36 -3.18 -1.55
CA ALA A 64 -0.30 -2.30 -1.07
C ALA A 64 0.17 -2.70 0.35
N PRO A 65 0.71 -3.92 0.54
CA PRO A 65 1.06 -4.45 1.86
C PRO A 65 2.07 -3.60 2.62
N LYS A 66 3.10 -3.05 1.95
CA LYS A 66 4.14 -2.23 2.58
C LYS A 66 3.56 -0.90 3.06
N THR A 67 2.71 -0.29 2.23
CA THR A 67 2.04 0.97 2.54
C THR A 67 1.03 0.81 3.67
N CYS A 68 0.20 -0.25 3.62
CA CYS A 68 -0.78 -0.53 4.67
C CYS A 68 -0.09 -0.82 6.00
N LYS A 69 0.99 -1.62 6.00
CA LYS A 69 1.79 -1.89 7.20
C LYS A 69 2.42 -0.61 7.77
N ASN A 70 2.95 0.25 6.91
CA ASN A 70 3.47 1.56 7.33
C ASN A 70 2.38 2.40 8.00
N PHE A 71 1.25 2.60 7.33
CA PHE A 71 0.15 3.41 7.83
C PHE A 71 -0.42 2.88 9.15
N ALA A 72 -0.70 1.59 9.24
CA ALA A 72 -1.21 0.95 10.44
C ALA A 72 -0.21 1.03 11.61
N SER A 73 1.07 0.82 11.35
CA SER A 73 2.11 0.90 12.39
C SER A 73 2.30 2.34 12.89
N LEU A 74 2.26 3.34 12.01
CA LEU A 74 2.31 4.75 12.39
C LEU A 74 1.09 5.14 13.23
N ALA A 75 -0.11 4.68 12.85
CA ALA A 75 -1.32 4.87 13.64
C ALA A 75 -1.21 4.24 15.04
N GLN A 76 -0.76 2.98 15.15
CA GLN A 76 -0.58 2.30 16.44
C GLN A 76 0.42 3.00 17.35
N ARG A 77 1.46 3.63 16.79
CA ARG A 77 2.47 4.39 17.54
C ARG A 77 2.03 5.79 17.95
N GLY A 78 0.80 6.20 17.60
CA GLY A 78 0.31 7.56 17.83
C GLY A 78 1.01 8.62 16.96
N TYR A 79 1.66 8.22 15.86
CA TYR A 79 2.40 9.15 14.99
C TYR A 79 1.47 10.19 14.33
N TYR A 80 0.21 9.82 14.11
CA TYR A 80 -0.80 10.70 13.54
C TYR A 80 -1.59 11.49 14.59
N ASP A 81 -1.25 11.37 15.87
CA ASP A 81 -1.95 12.07 16.95
C ASP A 81 -1.60 13.56 16.92
N ASN A 82 -2.63 14.40 17.00
CA ASN A 82 -2.57 15.86 16.82
C ASN A 82 -1.98 16.33 15.47
N VAL A 83 -1.92 15.46 14.46
CA VAL A 83 -1.44 15.83 13.13
C VAL A 83 -2.51 16.60 12.38
N ILE A 84 -2.13 17.76 11.83
CA ILE A 84 -3.06 18.63 11.12
C ILE A 84 -3.31 18.17 9.68
N VAL A 85 -4.47 18.55 9.16
CA VAL A 85 -4.71 18.65 7.72
C VAL A 85 -4.07 19.94 7.25
N HIS A 86 -2.93 19.84 6.56
CA HIS A 86 -2.16 21.01 6.16
C HIS A 86 -2.59 21.54 4.78
N ARG A 87 -3.38 20.78 4.01
CA ARG A 87 -3.86 21.19 2.69
C ARG A 87 -5.26 20.65 2.38
N VAL A 88 -6.14 21.49 1.87
CA VAL A 88 -7.49 21.12 1.42
C VAL A 88 -7.78 21.81 0.09
N ILE A 89 -8.00 21.03 -0.96
CA ILE A 89 -8.40 21.55 -2.27
C ILE A 89 -9.80 21.03 -2.59
N PRO A 90 -10.83 21.90 -2.60
CA PRO A 90 -12.19 21.52 -2.95
C PRO A 90 -12.24 20.81 -4.32
N ASN A 91 -13.06 19.76 -4.41
CA ASN A 91 -13.18 18.92 -5.62
C ASN A 91 -11.87 18.26 -6.07
N PHE A 92 -10.87 18.15 -5.19
CA PHE A 92 -9.65 17.43 -5.48
C PHE A 92 -9.27 16.48 -4.33
N MET A 93 -8.70 16.99 -3.24
CA MET A 93 -8.21 16.15 -2.15
C MET A 93 -7.98 16.90 -0.84
N ILE A 94 -7.85 16.14 0.24
CA ILE A 94 -7.45 16.57 1.57
C ILE A 94 -6.12 15.89 1.89
N GLN A 95 -5.06 16.65 2.20
CA GLN A 95 -3.72 16.13 2.50
C GLN A 95 -3.36 16.28 3.99
N THR A 96 -2.81 15.22 4.56
CA THR A 96 -2.40 15.16 5.97
C THR A 96 -1.23 14.18 6.17
N GLY A 97 -0.92 13.82 7.41
CA GLY A 97 0.13 12.86 7.75
C GLY A 97 1.53 13.44 7.88
N ASP A 98 1.67 14.77 7.97
CA ASP A 98 2.93 15.45 8.30
C ASP A 98 2.90 15.95 9.76
N PRO A 99 3.67 15.34 10.69
CA PRO A 99 3.74 15.77 12.09
C PRO A 99 4.23 17.20 12.29
N THR A 100 5.01 17.73 11.35
CA THR A 100 5.48 19.12 11.42
C THR A 100 4.40 20.11 10.99
N GLY A 101 3.38 19.64 10.25
CA GLY A 101 2.31 20.46 9.71
C GLY A 101 2.75 21.43 8.60
N THR A 102 3.97 21.30 8.07
CA THR A 102 4.55 22.19 7.05
C THR A 102 4.25 21.74 5.62
N GLY A 103 3.82 20.48 5.44
CA GLY A 103 3.69 19.82 4.15
C GLY A 103 4.99 19.22 3.62
N ARG A 104 6.12 19.40 4.32
CA ARG A 104 7.46 18.96 3.88
C ARG A 104 8.05 17.85 4.75
N GLY A 105 7.46 17.60 5.92
CA GLY A 105 7.94 16.58 6.86
C GLY A 105 7.33 15.20 6.61
N GLY A 106 7.55 14.32 7.59
CA GLY A 106 7.01 12.96 7.58
C GLY A 106 8.02 11.90 7.16
N SER A 107 8.03 10.79 7.91
CA SER A 107 8.95 9.66 7.73
C SER A 107 8.17 8.35 7.80
N SER A 108 8.70 7.30 7.19
CA SER A 108 8.09 5.97 7.23
C SER A 108 8.63 5.13 8.40
N ILE A 109 8.00 3.98 8.65
CA ILE A 109 8.56 2.99 9.59
C ILE A 109 9.83 2.30 9.07
N TYR A 110 10.15 2.47 7.78
CA TYR A 110 11.28 1.85 7.10
C TYR A 110 12.49 2.78 6.94
N GLY A 111 12.45 3.96 7.57
CA GLY A 111 13.39 5.06 7.35
C GLY A 111 12.69 6.25 6.68
N ASP A 112 13.44 7.07 5.94
CA ASP A 112 12.88 8.31 5.38
C ASP A 112 11.80 8.04 4.33
N LYS A 113 12.09 7.19 3.34
CA LYS A 113 11.25 6.97 2.16
C LYS A 113 11.12 5.49 1.79
N PHE A 114 10.04 5.12 1.09
CA PHE A 114 9.85 3.79 0.53
C PHE A 114 9.14 3.79 -0.83
N ASP A 115 9.22 2.64 -1.51
CA ASP A 115 8.77 2.41 -2.88
C ASP A 115 7.26 2.55 -3.10
N ASP A 116 6.85 2.83 -4.34
CA ASP A 116 5.45 2.83 -4.75
C ASP A 116 4.91 1.41 -4.95
N GLU A 117 3.65 1.17 -4.59
CA GLU A 117 2.92 -0.10 -4.83
C GLU A 117 1.76 0.15 -5.79
N ILE A 118 2.08 0.24 -7.08
CA ILE A 118 1.10 0.55 -8.13
C ILE A 118 0.40 -0.72 -8.61
N HIS A 119 -0.93 -0.75 -8.50
CA HIS A 119 -1.76 -1.86 -8.97
C HIS A 119 -2.74 -1.41 -10.05
N ALA A 120 -2.75 -2.09 -11.22
CA ALA A 120 -3.52 -1.65 -12.39
C ALA A 120 -5.05 -1.65 -12.19
N SER A 121 -5.55 -2.44 -11.24
CA SER A 121 -6.98 -2.48 -10.86
C SER A 121 -7.39 -1.31 -9.97
N LEU A 122 -6.44 -0.63 -9.31
CA LEU A 122 -6.72 0.48 -8.42
C LEU A 122 -6.54 1.80 -9.17
N LYS A 123 -7.59 2.62 -9.14
CA LYS A 123 -7.65 3.91 -9.82
C LYS A 123 -8.37 4.92 -8.94
N HIS A 124 -8.04 6.20 -9.11
CA HIS A 124 -8.68 7.29 -8.39
C HIS A 124 -10.02 7.66 -9.05
N THR A 125 -10.96 6.72 -9.06
CA THR A 125 -12.25 6.83 -9.77
C THR A 125 -13.30 7.67 -9.06
N GLY A 126 -13.06 8.10 -7.82
CA GLY A 126 -14.04 8.84 -7.04
C GLY A 126 -13.50 9.37 -5.73
N ALA A 127 -14.39 9.99 -4.97
CA ALA A 127 -14.10 10.51 -3.64
C ALA A 127 -13.93 9.38 -2.61
N GLY A 128 -13.13 9.65 -1.58
CA GLY A 128 -12.89 8.73 -0.46
C GLY A 128 -11.80 7.69 -0.73
N VAL A 129 -11.00 7.82 -1.79
CA VAL A 129 -9.81 6.97 -2.01
C VAL A 129 -8.67 7.51 -1.17
N LEU A 130 -7.97 6.62 -0.46
CA LEU A 130 -6.74 6.93 0.28
C LEU A 130 -5.53 6.61 -0.59
N SER A 131 -4.61 7.57 -0.70
CA SER A 131 -3.40 7.41 -1.49
C SER A 131 -2.22 8.17 -0.88
N MET A 132 -1.01 7.65 -1.08
CA MET A 132 0.22 8.26 -0.53
C MET A 132 0.58 9.56 -1.24
N ALA A 133 0.94 10.57 -0.47
CA ALA A 133 1.57 11.77 -1.00
C ALA A 133 3.08 11.51 -1.15
N ASN A 134 3.63 11.85 -2.32
CA ASN A 134 5.03 11.69 -2.64
C ASN A 134 5.55 12.92 -3.41
N SER A 135 6.87 13.04 -3.53
CA SER A 135 7.56 14.11 -4.26
C SER A 135 8.23 13.60 -5.54
N GLY A 136 7.71 12.49 -6.08
CA GLY A 136 8.35 11.69 -7.13
C GLY A 136 8.28 10.20 -6.81
N GLN A 137 8.66 9.37 -7.78
CA GLN A 137 8.62 7.91 -7.65
C GLN A 137 9.40 7.44 -6.42
N ASN A 138 8.84 6.48 -5.69
CA ASN A 138 9.46 5.82 -4.54
C ASN A 138 9.84 6.77 -3.39
N THR A 139 9.07 7.84 -3.20
CA THR A 139 9.27 8.81 -2.10
C THR A 139 8.10 8.86 -1.12
N ASN A 140 7.47 7.70 -0.88
CA ASN A 140 6.41 7.57 0.12
C ASN A 140 7.00 7.70 1.53
N GLY A 141 6.28 8.41 2.41
CA GLY A 141 6.67 8.60 3.81
C GLY A 141 5.48 8.32 4.74
N SER A 142 5.07 9.32 5.50
CA SER A 142 3.85 9.26 6.33
C SER A 142 2.66 10.04 5.76
N GLN A 143 2.93 10.94 4.80
CA GLN A 143 1.90 11.80 4.25
C GLN A 143 0.97 11.03 3.30
N PHE A 144 -0.32 11.31 3.40
CA PHE A 144 -1.34 10.72 2.54
C PHE A 144 -2.43 11.76 2.26
N PHE A 145 -3.24 11.47 1.26
CA PHE A 145 -4.41 12.26 0.93
C PHE A 145 -5.66 11.39 0.78
N ILE A 146 -6.81 12.04 0.99
CA ILE A 146 -8.14 11.48 0.73
C ILE A 146 -8.75 12.26 -0.43
N THR A 147 -9.16 11.57 -1.49
CA THR A 147 -9.78 12.22 -2.65
C THR A 147 -11.17 12.77 -2.34
N LEU A 148 -11.53 13.89 -2.97
CA LEU A 148 -12.86 14.51 -2.92
C LEU A 148 -13.61 14.39 -4.25
N ALA A 149 -12.92 14.01 -5.32
CA ALA A 149 -13.46 13.79 -6.66
C ALA A 149 -12.61 12.74 -7.40
N PRO A 150 -13.01 12.27 -8.59
CA PRO A 150 -12.15 11.46 -9.45
C PRO A 150 -10.89 12.24 -9.86
N THR A 151 -9.72 11.60 -9.78
CA THR A 151 -8.40 12.23 -10.06
C THR A 151 -7.52 11.33 -10.94
N PRO A 152 -7.93 11.02 -12.19
CA PRO A 152 -7.25 10.04 -13.04
C PRO A 152 -5.79 10.41 -13.39
N TRP A 153 -5.41 11.69 -13.30
CA TRP A 153 -4.02 12.14 -13.55
C TRP A 153 -3.01 11.70 -12.46
N LEU A 154 -3.51 11.19 -11.33
CA LEU A 154 -2.71 10.61 -10.25
C LEU A 154 -2.51 9.09 -10.41
N ASP A 155 -3.26 8.44 -11.30
CA ASP A 155 -3.17 7.00 -11.54
C ASP A 155 -1.75 6.62 -11.99
N GLY A 156 -1.21 5.57 -11.38
CA GLY A 156 0.15 5.09 -11.66
C GLY A 156 1.29 5.94 -11.07
N LYS A 157 0.98 7.04 -10.38
CA LYS A 157 1.98 7.93 -9.74
C LYS A 157 1.95 7.91 -8.22
N HIS A 158 0.80 7.54 -7.65
CA HIS A 158 0.59 7.49 -6.21
C HIS A 158 0.01 6.14 -5.82
N THR A 159 0.53 5.57 -4.73
CA THR A 159 0.09 4.30 -4.18
C THR A 159 -1.29 4.45 -3.53
N ILE A 160 -2.32 3.86 -4.14
CA ILE A 160 -3.63 3.70 -3.53
C ILE A 160 -3.54 2.54 -2.54
N PHE A 161 -3.84 2.81 -1.27
CA PHE A 161 -3.70 1.81 -0.20
C PHE A 161 -4.98 1.61 0.61
N GLY A 162 -6.07 2.31 0.29
CA GLY A 162 -7.33 2.13 0.99
C GLY A 162 -8.45 3.02 0.51
N ARG A 163 -9.56 2.98 1.25
CA ARG A 163 -10.73 3.82 1.03
C ARG A 163 -11.43 4.19 2.34
N VAL A 164 -12.22 5.24 2.31
CA VAL A 164 -13.14 5.58 3.39
C VAL A 164 -14.25 4.52 3.42
N LYS A 165 -14.32 3.79 4.53
CA LYS A 165 -15.37 2.80 4.83
C LYS A 165 -16.57 3.46 5.50
N SER A 166 -16.32 4.38 6.43
CA SER A 166 -17.35 5.16 7.12
C SER A 166 -16.87 6.58 7.39
N GLY A 167 -17.81 7.53 7.51
CA GLY A 167 -17.49 8.94 7.75
C GLY A 167 -17.27 9.78 6.49
N MET A 168 -17.74 9.34 5.32
CA MET A 168 -17.58 10.11 4.07
C MET A 168 -18.20 11.51 4.14
N ARG A 169 -19.31 11.69 4.88
CA ARG A 169 -19.90 13.02 5.15
C ARG A 169 -18.92 13.94 5.89
N ILE A 170 -18.08 13.39 6.76
CA ILE A 170 -17.06 14.14 7.50
C ILE A 170 -15.97 14.61 6.54
N VAL A 171 -15.50 13.72 5.67
CA VAL A 171 -14.52 14.02 4.61
C VAL A 171 -15.05 15.10 3.67
N GLN A 172 -16.32 15.01 3.25
CA GLN A 172 -16.93 16.05 2.41
C GLN A 172 -16.99 17.40 3.13
N ARG A 173 -17.36 17.44 4.42
CA ARG A 173 -17.35 18.68 5.21
C ARG A 173 -15.95 19.26 5.37
N MET A 174 -14.93 18.42 5.59
CA MET A 174 -13.52 18.86 5.60
C MET A 174 -13.14 19.50 4.27
N GLY A 175 -13.62 18.97 3.14
CA GLY A 175 -13.38 19.52 1.81
C GLY A 175 -14.03 20.89 1.54
N LEU A 176 -14.92 21.36 2.42
CA LEU A 176 -15.63 22.63 2.29
C LEU A 176 -15.13 23.70 3.28
N VAL A 177 -14.10 23.41 4.08
CA VAL A 177 -13.53 24.38 5.01
C VAL A 177 -12.88 25.54 4.24
N LYS A 178 -12.92 26.74 4.81
CA LYS A 178 -12.25 27.90 4.22
C LYS A 178 -10.74 27.71 4.28
N THR A 179 -10.08 27.95 3.17
CA THR A 179 -8.63 27.87 3.05
C THR A 179 -8.01 29.24 2.80
N GLY A 180 -6.79 29.43 3.29
CA GLY A 180 -5.94 30.58 3.03
C GLY A 180 -4.87 30.25 1.98
N PRO A 181 -3.72 30.96 2.02
CA PRO A 181 -2.58 30.67 1.16
C PRO A 181 -2.15 29.19 1.24
N GLU A 182 -1.63 28.66 0.13
CA GLU A 182 -1.18 27.26 0.00
C GLU A 182 -2.28 26.21 0.27
N ASP A 183 -3.55 26.60 0.10
CA ASP A 183 -4.72 25.75 0.35
C ASP A 183 -4.83 25.28 1.81
N ARG A 184 -4.21 26.01 2.75
CA ARG A 184 -4.19 25.66 4.17
C ARG A 184 -5.52 26.05 4.85
N PRO A 185 -6.19 25.17 5.61
CA PRO A 185 -7.38 25.54 6.37
C PRO A 185 -7.15 26.72 7.31
N LEU A 186 -8.07 27.71 7.30
CA LEU A 186 -8.01 28.85 8.22
C LEU A 186 -8.22 28.43 9.67
N GLU A 187 -9.20 27.54 9.88
CA GLU A 187 -9.42 26.86 11.15
C GLU A 187 -8.73 25.50 11.11
N PRO A 188 -7.82 25.19 12.05
CA PRO A 188 -7.08 23.94 12.03
C PRO A 188 -7.99 22.71 12.16
N VAL A 189 -8.01 21.89 11.12
CA VAL A 189 -8.54 20.51 11.18
C VAL A 189 -7.38 19.59 11.53
N LYS A 190 -7.57 18.70 12.51
CA LYS A 190 -6.53 17.74 12.92
C LYS A 190 -7.10 16.35 13.19
N ILE A 191 -6.24 15.35 13.02
CA ILE A 191 -6.41 14.01 13.54
C ILE A 191 -6.03 14.11 15.03
N ASN A 192 -7.01 13.99 15.91
CA ASN A 192 -6.78 13.94 17.36
C ASN A 192 -6.09 12.62 17.72
N ARG A 193 -6.56 11.53 17.13
CA ARG A 193 -6.04 10.18 17.38
C ARG A 193 -6.25 9.26 16.19
N ALA A 194 -5.26 8.44 15.88
CA ALA A 194 -5.42 7.31 14.96
C ALA A 194 -5.34 5.98 15.72
N ARG A 195 -6.20 5.02 15.40
CA ARG A 195 -6.15 3.67 15.99
C ARG A 195 -6.45 2.60 14.96
N VAL A 196 -5.75 1.48 15.06
CA VAL A 196 -6.11 0.26 14.32
C VAL A 196 -7.34 -0.37 14.98
N VAL A 197 -8.28 -0.84 14.17
CA VAL A 197 -9.38 -1.68 14.64
C VAL A 197 -8.88 -3.12 14.62
N GLU A 198 -8.93 -3.76 15.78
CA GLU A 198 -8.65 -5.19 15.85
C GLU A 198 -9.77 -5.94 15.13
N PRO A 199 -9.45 -6.92 14.27
CA PRO A 199 -10.47 -7.78 13.69
C PRO A 199 -11.16 -8.50 14.85
N THR A 200 -12.43 -8.17 15.09
CA THR A 200 -13.25 -8.95 16.03
C THR A 200 -13.33 -10.36 15.47
N ALA A 201 -12.68 -11.31 16.15
CA ALA A 201 -12.88 -12.72 15.89
C ALA A 201 -14.33 -13.02 16.25
N ASP A 202 -15.19 -13.10 15.24
CA ASP A 202 -16.57 -13.53 15.42
C ASP A 202 -16.55 -14.93 16.04
N THR A 203 -17.07 -15.02 17.28
CA THR A 203 -17.21 -16.26 18.06
C THR A 203 -18.34 -17.12 17.53
#